data_AF-A0A6J2KD65-F1
#
_entry.id   AF-A0A6J2KD65-F1
#
_cell.length_a   1.000
_cell.length_b   1.000
_cell.length_c   1.000
_cell.angle_alpha   90.00
_cell.angle_beta   90.00
_cell.angle_gamma   90.00
#
_symmetry.space_group_name_H-M   'P 1'
#
loop_
_entity.id
_entity.type
_entity.pdbx_description
1 polymer ?
#
loop_
_entity_poly.entity_id
_entity_poly.type
_entity_poly.pdbx_seq_one_letter_code
_entity_poly.pdbx_strand_id
1 'polypeptide(L)'
;MFIAGNVIMNTFRLKKWVILVIFAVYRMLDAVDALKCYCNSKRCPNSTCETDGYCFASASFENGAPKYQYHCLDLKSSVPIEHPFSCSTTKTKNESLMIRCCKVHDMCNREILQELHPKPPEFWIKETSPTATAWQVVPWIMGLVVFAICVALSLWWAKKWRADGKRPPRPYPDEDETKHILNTPTTTIRDMIELTTSGSGSGLPLLVQRSIARQIQLVDIIGKGRFGEVWRGRWRGENVAVKIFSSREECSWFREAEIYQTVMLRHENILGFIAADNKDNGTWTQLWLITDYHENGSLFDFLTAKSIDSNTLIKMSLSIATGLAHLHMDIVGTKGKPAIAHRDLKSKNILVKSNLSCVIGDLGLAVRHNVSNDSVDVPSTNRVGTKRYMAPEVLDETMDTRQFDPYKRSDVYSFGLVLWEMARRCGNMPDDYQPPYYDCVPPDPALEDMRRVVCTEKRRPNVPNRWHSDPVLSGISKVMKECWYQNPAARLTALRIKKTLANVGTNGADYIKL
;
A
#
# COMPACT_ATOMS: atom_id res chain seq x y z
N MET A 1 50.37 18.45 -13.53
CA MET A 1 50.81 17.46 -12.52
C MET A 1 50.79 18.16 -11.17
N PHE A 2 50.11 17.56 -10.17
CA PHE A 2 49.84 18.05 -8.80
C PHE A 2 48.99 19.30 -8.64
N ILE A 3 47.67 19.16 -8.38
CA ILE A 3 46.94 19.60 -7.15
C ILE A 3 45.53 18.94 -7.20
N ALA A 4 45.39 17.69 -6.74
CA ALA A 4 44.06 17.07 -6.56
C ALA A 4 44.03 15.98 -5.46
N GLY A 5 44.96 16.03 -4.50
CA GLY A 5 45.12 15.00 -3.47
C GLY A 5 44.45 15.28 -2.11
N ASN A 6 44.09 16.52 -1.80
CA ASN A 6 43.77 16.90 -0.41
C ASN A 6 42.28 16.98 -0.03
N VAL A 7 41.34 16.74 -0.95
CA VAL A 7 39.90 16.85 -0.63
C VAL A 7 39.30 15.50 -0.21
N ILE A 8 39.83 14.38 -0.70
CA ILE A 8 39.23 13.05 -0.45
C ILE A 8 39.57 12.54 0.96
N MET A 9 40.76 12.86 1.48
CA MET A 9 41.21 12.36 2.79
C MET A 9 40.51 13.03 3.99
N ASN A 10 39.90 14.20 3.81
CA ASN A 10 39.15 14.92 4.85
C ASN A 10 37.72 14.37 5.05
N THR A 11 37.11 13.83 3.99
CA THR A 11 35.75 13.25 4.08
C THR A 11 35.71 11.93 4.86
N PHE A 12 36.80 11.16 4.83
CA PHE A 12 36.89 9.87 5.54
C PHE A 12 37.06 10.05 7.05
N ARG A 13 37.82 11.07 7.48
CA ARG A 13 37.95 11.43 8.90
C ARG A 13 36.64 11.99 9.46
N LEU A 14 35.93 12.82 8.69
CA LEU A 14 34.64 13.36 9.11
C LEU A 14 33.58 12.26 9.28
N LYS A 15 33.53 11.27 8.38
CA LYS A 15 32.62 10.12 8.51
C LYS A 15 32.91 9.25 9.74
N LYS A 16 34.19 9.03 10.08
CA LYS A 16 34.56 8.29 11.31
C LYS A 16 34.17 9.04 12.59
N TRP A 17 34.36 10.36 12.62
CA TRP A 17 33.92 11.19 13.75
C TRP A 17 32.40 11.23 13.89
N VAL A 18 31.66 11.31 12.79
CA VAL A 18 30.19 11.27 12.81
C VAL A 18 29.69 9.90 13.29
N ILE A 19 30.30 8.79 12.87
CA ILE A 19 29.93 7.45 13.36
C ILE A 19 30.26 7.28 14.84
N LEU A 20 31.41 7.77 15.31
CA LEU A 20 31.79 7.72 16.72
C LEU A 20 30.86 8.58 17.60
N VAL A 21 30.45 9.76 17.11
CA VAL A 21 29.48 10.61 17.81
C VAL A 21 28.09 9.97 17.82
N ILE A 22 27.64 9.37 16.71
CA ILE A 22 26.37 8.63 16.67
C ILE A 22 26.42 7.43 17.62
N PHE A 23 27.53 6.70 17.69
CA PHE A 23 27.68 5.56 18.59
C PHE A 23 27.76 6.01 20.06
N ALA A 24 28.37 7.15 20.36
CA ALA A 24 28.40 7.75 21.70
C ALA A 24 27.03 8.29 22.12
N VAL A 25 26.28 8.90 21.21
CA VAL A 25 24.90 9.36 21.42
C VAL A 25 23.95 8.16 21.60
N TYR A 26 24.14 7.08 20.84
CA TYR A 26 23.35 5.85 21.00
C TYR A 26 23.63 5.16 22.35
N ARG A 27 24.90 5.13 22.79
CA ARG A 27 25.28 4.65 24.13
C ARG A 27 24.74 5.52 25.27
N MET A 28 24.56 6.84 25.04
CA MET A 28 23.94 7.76 26.00
C MET A 28 22.41 7.65 26.04
N LEU A 29 21.78 7.15 24.98
CA LEU A 29 20.32 6.96 24.90
C LEU A 29 19.83 5.62 25.49
N ASP A 30 20.73 4.66 25.75
CA ASP A 30 20.42 3.36 26.37
C ASP A 30 20.67 3.32 27.90
N ALA A 31 20.97 4.46 28.53
CA ALA A 31 20.95 4.58 29.97
C ALA A 31 19.51 4.82 30.44
N VAL A 32 18.78 3.75 30.77
CA VAL A 32 17.53 3.88 31.53
C VAL A 32 17.92 4.39 32.92
N ASP A 33 17.67 5.67 33.21
CA ASP A 33 17.82 6.23 34.54
C ASP A 33 16.97 5.39 35.51
N ALA A 34 17.62 4.74 36.47
CA ALA A 34 16.93 3.94 37.48
C ALA A 34 16.19 4.89 38.44
N LEU A 35 14.87 4.73 38.56
CA LEU A 35 14.03 5.56 39.42
C LEU A 35 14.33 5.24 40.88
N LYS A 36 14.65 6.26 41.68
CA LYS A 36 14.94 6.08 43.11
C LYS A 36 13.68 6.30 43.95
N CYS A 37 13.32 5.34 44.80
CA CYS A 37 12.13 5.38 45.63
C CYS A 37 12.46 5.35 47.12
N TYR A 38 11.59 5.91 47.96
CA TYR A 38 11.67 5.73 49.42
C TYR A 38 11.30 4.29 49.76
N CYS A 39 12.03 3.67 50.69
CA CYS A 39 11.76 2.31 51.13
C CYS A 39 11.94 2.18 52.63
N ASN A 40 10.94 1.63 53.33
CA ASN A 40 11.02 1.37 54.78
C ASN A 40 11.00 -0.13 55.13
N SER A 41 11.18 -1.00 54.14
CA SER A 41 11.30 -2.44 54.33
C SER A 41 12.68 -2.83 54.88
N LYS A 42 12.74 -3.90 55.68
CA LYS A 42 14.00 -4.44 56.25
C LYS A 42 15.05 -4.84 55.20
N ARG A 43 14.66 -4.94 53.93
CA ARG A 43 15.54 -5.28 52.79
C ARG A 43 16.21 -4.06 52.14
N CYS A 44 15.96 -2.85 52.65
CA CYS A 44 16.48 -1.61 52.06
C CYS A 44 17.60 -1.03 52.93
N PRO A 45 18.87 -1.02 52.45
CA PRO A 45 20.02 -0.67 53.28
C PRO A 45 20.10 0.82 53.67
N ASN A 46 19.53 1.73 52.88
CA ASN A 46 19.62 3.20 53.10
C ASN A 46 18.26 3.91 52.97
N SER A 47 17.18 3.30 53.46
CA SER A 47 15.80 3.82 53.34
C SER A 47 15.36 4.18 51.91
N THR A 48 16.05 3.63 50.91
CA THR A 48 15.86 3.90 49.48
C THR A 48 16.10 2.63 48.67
N CYS A 49 15.49 2.55 47.49
CA CYS A 49 15.69 1.49 46.50
C CYS A 49 15.62 2.10 45.09
N GLU A 50 16.18 1.42 44.09
CA GLU A 50 16.21 1.87 42.68
C GLU A 50 15.50 0.83 41.79
N THR A 51 14.70 1.27 40.82
CA THR A 51 13.90 0.38 39.96
C THR A 51 13.65 0.96 38.57
N ASP A 52 13.40 0.09 37.59
CA ASP A 52 12.96 0.46 36.24
C ASP A 52 11.41 0.60 36.13
N GLY A 53 10.69 0.16 37.17
CA GLY A 53 9.23 0.15 37.23
C GLY A 53 8.65 1.36 37.96
N TYR A 54 8.10 1.15 39.15
CA TYR A 54 7.31 2.14 39.90
C TYR A 54 7.69 2.21 41.38
N CYS A 55 7.55 3.39 41.99
CA CYS A 55 7.61 3.53 43.45
C CYS A 55 6.25 3.21 44.07
N PHE A 56 6.23 2.32 45.07
CA PHE A 56 5.02 1.86 45.75
C PHE A 56 4.84 2.54 47.12
N ALA A 57 3.60 2.84 47.48
CA ALA A 57 3.16 3.24 48.82
C ALA A 57 1.83 2.58 49.20
N SER A 58 1.73 2.08 50.43
CA SER A 58 0.46 1.61 51.00
C SER A 58 0.24 2.10 52.43
N ALA A 59 -1.03 2.27 52.80
CA ALA A 59 -1.48 2.58 54.14
C ALA A 59 -2.52 1.54 54.60
N SER A 60 -2.30 0.93 55.76
CA SER A 60 -3.23 0.02 56.43
C SER A 60 -3.46 0.45 57.88
N PHE A 61 -4.57 0.03 58.48
CA PHE A 61 -4.84 0.23 59.91
C PHE A 61 -4.61 -1.09 60.65
N GLU A 62 -3.68 -1.09 61.60
CA GLU A 62 -3.37 -2.26 62.42
C GLU A 62 -3.50 -1.81 63.89
N ASN A 63 -4.38 -2.43 64.68
CA ASN A 63 -4.67 -2.06 66.08
C ASN A 63 -5.03 -0.57 66.30
N GLY A 64 -5.77 0.04 65.37
CA GLY A 64 -6.20 1.44 65.48
C GLY A 64 -5.13 2.49 65.16
N ALA A 65 -3.91 2.07 64.80
CA ALA A 65 -2.85 2.96 64.33
C ALA A 65 -2.61 2.77 62.82
N PRO A 66 -2.40 3.86 62.05
CA PRO A 66 -2.05 3.76 60.65
C PRO A 66 -0.60 3.29 60.48
N LYS A 67 -0.41 2.27 59.65
CA LYS A 67 0.90 1.71 59.28
C LYS A 67 1.15 1.94 57.79
N TYR A 68 2.33 2.44 57.48
CA TYR A 68 2.72 2.81 56.12
C TYR A 68 3.85 1.92 55.62
N GLN A 69 3.78 1.49 54.36
CA GLN A 69 4.80 0.66 53.72
C GLN A 69 5.21 1.22 52.36
N TYR A 70 6.52 1.26 52.11
CA TYR A 70 7.14 1.81 50.90
C TYR A 70 8.21 0.85 50.36
N HIS A 71 8.20 0.63 49.04
CA HIS A 71 9.21 -0.17 48.34
C HIS A 71 9.19 0.11 46.83
N CYS A 72 10.10 -0.54 46.10
CA CYS A 72 10.20 -0.48 44.64
C CYS A 72 9.50 -1.67 43.99
N LEU A 73 8.87 -1.44 42.84
CA LEU A 73 8.28 -2.47 41.99
C LEU A 73 8.96 -2.48 40.63
N ASP A 74 9.60 -3.60 40.27
CA ASP A 74 10.28 -3.75 38.99
C ASP A 74 9.31 -3.98 37.83
N LEU A 75 9.69 -3.55 36.63
CA LEU A 75 8.85 -3.61 35.43
C LEU A 75 8.44 -5.05 35.07
N LYS A 76 9.31 -6.04 35.35
CA LYS A 76 9.03 -7.47 35.13
C LYS A 76 7.99 -8.06 36.08
N SER A 77 7.77 -7.42 37.23
CA SER A 77 6.81 -7.85 38.26
C SER A 77 5.47 -7.10 38.19
N SER A 78 5.34 -6.13 37.28
CA SER A 78 4.13 -5.34 37.05
C SER A 78 3.34 -5.89 35.86
N VAL A 79 2.35 -6.74 36.13
CA VAL A 79 1.42 -7.26 35.11
C VAL A 79 0.00 -6.80 35.44
N PRO A 80 -0.74 -6.18 34.51
CA PRO A 80 -0.30 -5.59 33.23
C PRO A 80 0.70 -4.44 33.42
N ILE A 81 1.60 -4.25 32.45
CA ILE A 81 2.71 -3.27 32.55
C ILE A 81 2.21 -1.83 32.70
N GLU A 82 1.11 -1.48 32.04
CA GLU A 82 0.53 -0.12 32.10
C GLU A 82 -0.22 0.17 33.41
N HIS A 83 -0.80 -0.87 34.04
CA HIS A 83 -1.58 -0.76 35.27
C HIS A 83 -1.35 -1.99 36.17
N PRO A 84 -0.26 -2.03 36.95
CA PRO A 84 0.07 -3.21 37.73
C PRO A 84 -1.04 -3.52 38.74
N PHE A 85 -1.47 -4.79 38.83
CA PHE A 85 -2.48 -5.16 39.84
C PHE A 85 -2.02 -4.83 41.27
N SER A 86 -0.71 -4.90 41.52
CA SER A 86 -0.08 -4.48 42.78
C SER A 86 -0.29 -3.00 43.12
N CYS A 87 -0.71 -2.16 42.17
CA CYS A 87 -1.01 -0.75 42.36
C CYS A 87 -2.52 -0.47 42.45
N SER A 88 -3.36 -1.51 42.45
CA SER A 88 -4.81 -1.41 42.56
C SER A 88 -5.28 -1.52 44.01
N THR A 89 -6.20 -0.65 44.43
CA THR A 89 -6.76 -0.65 45.79
C THR A 89 -7.91 -1.66 45.90
N THR A 90 -7.77 -2.71 46.71
CA THR A 90 -8.87 -3.65 47.01
C THR A 90 -9.72 -3.16 48.18
N LYS A 91 -10.99 -2.80 47.93
CA LYS A 91 -11.98 -2.53 48.98
C LYS A 91 -12.59 -3.85 49.48
N THR A 92 -12.03 -4.46 50.53
CA THR A 92 -12.67 -5.55 51.26
C THR A 92 -13.19 -5.07 52.62
N LYS A 93 -14.38 -5.56 52.99
CA LYS A 93 -15.30 -4.99 54.00
C LYS A 93 -14.76 -4.80 55.42
N ASN A 94 -13.55 -5.23 55.79
CA ASN A 94 -13.05 -5.08 57.16
C ASN A 94 -11.62 -4.55 57.32
N GLU A 95 -10.86 -4.22 56.27
CA GLU A 95 -9.56 -3.54 56.41
C GLU A 95 -9.33 -2.62 55.20
N SER A 96 -9.33 -1.30 55.41
CA SER A 96 -9.13 -0.31 54.35
C SER A 96 -7.65 -0.17 53.98
N LEU A 97 -7.12 -1.15 53.24
CA LEU A 97 -5.79 -1.07 52.64
C LEU A 97 -5.84 -0.13 51.42
N MET A 98 -5.18 1.03 51.50
CA MET A 98 -5.01 1.94 50.36
C MET A 98 -3.64 1.74 49.72
N ILE A 99 -3.60 1.60 48.40
CA ILE A 99 -2.36 1.35 47.65
C ILE A 99 -2.27 2.34 46.49
N ARG A 100 -1.10 2.97 46.31
CA ARG A 100 -0.79 3.81 45.15
C ARG A 100 0.65 3.63 44.69
N CYS A 101 0.87 3.84 43.40
CA CYS A 101 2.18 3.81 42.77
C CYS A 101 2.42 5.07 41.93
N CYS A 102 3.69 5.47 41.79
CA CYS A 102 4.09 6.63 41.00
C CYS A 102 5.42 6.38 40.26
N LYS A 103 5.65 7.12 39.17
CA LYS A 103 6.85 7.06 38.33
C LYS A 103 7.34 8.46 37.88
N VAL A 104 6.87 9.53 38.52
CA VAL A 104 6.99 10.90 37.97
C VAL A 104 8.37 11.51 38.21
N HIS A 105 8.94 11.29 39.39
CA HIS A 105 10.29 11.71 39.76
C HIS A 105 10.79 10.86 40.94
N ASP A 106 12.07 10.97 41.26
CA ASP A 106 12.66 10.30 42.42
C ASP A 106 11.90 10.64 43.71
N MET A 107 11.70 9.63 44.54
CA MET A 107 11.06 9.68 45.85
C MET A 107 9.58 10.11 45.83
N CYS A 108 8.91 10.04 44.67
CA CYS A 108 7.50 10.43 44.52
C CYS A 108 6.56 9.70 45.48
N ASN A 109 6.90 8.51 45.97
CA ASN A 109 6.08 7.76 46.91
C ASN A 109 6.03 8.36 48.32
N ARG A 110 6.90 9.33 48.63
CA ARG A 110 6.90 10.05 49.91
C ARG A 110 5.80 11.12 50.00
N GLU A 111 5.40 11.68 48.86
CA GLU A 111 4.39 12.74 48.77
C GLU A 111 2.96 12.21 48.82
N ILE A 112 2.78 10.92 48.50
CA ILE A 112 1.49 10.20 48.55
C ILE A 112 0.84 10.23 49.96
N LEU A 113 1.63 10.49 51.02
CA LEU A 113 1.16 10.64 52.40
C LEU A 113 0.24 11.84 52.64
N GLN A 114 0.35 12.92 51.87
CA GLN A 114 -0.42 14.14 52.17
C GLN A 114 -1.90 14.04 51.78
N GLU A 115 -2.25 13.13 50.87
CA GLU A 115 -3.64 12.93 50.41
C GLU A 115 -4.41 11.84 51.19
N LEU A 116 -3.72 11.03 52.00
CA LEU A 116 -4.32 9.88 52.69
C LEU A 116 -4.89 10.20 54.08
N HIS A 117 -4.75 11.44 54.56
CA HIS A 117 -5.42 11.90 55.79
C HIS A 117 -6.81 12.48 55.48
N PRO A 118 -7.91 12.03 56.13
CA PRO A 118 -9.16 12.77 56.11
C PRO A 118 -8.98 14.04 56.94
N LYS A 119 -8.94 15.21 56.31
CA LYS A 119 -8.88 16.51 57.01
C LYS A 119 -10.29 16.97 57.42
N PRO A 120 -10.54 17.38 58.68
CA PRO A 120 -11.68 18.21 59.07
C PRO A 120 -11.42 19.71 58.74
N PRO A 121 -12.44 20.59 58.86
CA PRO A 121 -12.51 21.86 58.13
C PRO A 121 -11.68 23.01 58.71
N GLU A 122 -11.50 23.99 57.83
CA GLU A 122 -10.76 25.25 57.87
C GLU A 122 -10.63 26.01 59.20
N PHE A 123 -9.43 26.58 59.41
CA PHE A 123 -9.27 27.84 60.14
C PHE A 123 -8.07 28.63 59.60
N TRP A 124 -8.28 29.91 59.31
CA TRP A 124 -7.28 30.84 58.80
C TRP A 124 -6.38 31.35 59.93
N ILE A 125 -5.06 31.23 59.77
CA ILE A 125 -4.10 32.07 60.50
C ILE A 125 -3.13 32.68 59.49
N LYS A 126 -3.15 34.02 59.44
CA LYS A 126 -2.16 34.87 58.76
C LYS A 126 -0.80 34.66 59.41
N GLU A 127 0.22 34.35 58.62
CA GLU A 127 1.60 34.71 58.97
C GLU A 127 2.30 35.41 57.82
N THR A 128 3.11 36.35 58.26
CA THR A 128 3.76 37.46 57.59
C THR A 128 4.88 37.05 56.64
N SER A 129 4.94 37.78 55.53
CA SER A 129 6.02 37.77 54.54
C SER A 129 7.39 38.05 55.14
N PRO A 130 8.43 37.25 54.84
CA PRO A 130 9.80 37.69 54.84
C PRO A 130 10.17 38.26 53.47
N THR A 131 10.82 39.41 53.50
CA THR A 131 11.40 40.15 52.39
C THR A 131 12.33 39.28 51.54
N ALA A 132 12.17 39.37 50.22
CA ALA A 132 12.96 38.65 49.23
C ALA A 132 14.47 38.95 49.37
N THR A 133 15.26 37.92 49.62
CA THR A 133 16.73 38.00 49.53
C THR A 133 17.17 37.78 48.07
N ALA A 134 18.27 38.44 47.69
CA ALA A 134 18.77 38.59 46.32
C ALA A 134 19.04 37.29 45.53
N TRP A 135 18.83 36.11 46.10
CA TRP A 135 19.01 34.81 45.44
C TRP A 135 17.80 34.34 44.63
N GLN A 136 16.62 34.92 44.84
CA GLN A 136 15.40 34.55 44.10
C GLN A 136 15.28 35.23 42.72
N VAL A 137 16.10 36.23 42.42
CA VAL A 137 16.03 37.01 41.16
C VAL A 137 16.98 36.46 40.08
N VAL A 138 18.04 35.77 40.49
CA VAL A 138 19.07 35.20 39.59
C VAL A 138 18.49 34.23 38.55
N PRO A 139 17.55 33.32 38.87
CA PRO A 139 16.96 32.41 37.87
C PRO A 139 16.13 33.14 36.82
N TRP A 140 15.45 34.23 37.20
CA TRP A 140 14.66 35.04 36.27
C TRP A 140 15.52 35.85 35.34
N ILE A 141 16.64 36.41 35.84
CA ILE A 141 17.61 37.12 35.00
C ILE A 141 18.28 36.14 34.02
N MET A 142 18.69 34.96 34.49
CA MET A 142 19.26 33.92 33.61
C MET A 142 18.23 33.43 32.59
N GLY A 143 16.97 33.25 32.99
CA GLY A 143 15.86 32.88 32.10
C GLY A 143 15.60 33.93 31.02
N LEU A 144 15.64 35.22 31.38
CA LEU A 144 15.48 36.32 30.43
C LEU A 144 16.65 36.43 29.44
N VAL A 145 17.88 36.16 29.89
CA VAL A 145 19.06 36.13 29.01
C VAL A 145 18.99 34.95 28.04
N VAL A 146 18.61 33.75 28.50
CA VAL A 146 18.43 32.58 27.63
C VAL A 146 17.30 32.83 26.63
N PHE A 147 16.19 33.42 27.07
CA PHE A 147 15.07 33.77 26.19
C PHE A 147 15.50 34.80 25.12
N ALA A 148 16.26 35.83 25.51
CA ALA A 148 16.80 36.81 24.57
C ALA A 148 17.77 36.18 23.56
N ILE A 149 18.60 35.23 23.98
CA ILE A 149 19.50 34.47 23.08
C ILE A 149 18.69 33.59 22.12
N CYS A 150 17.65 32.89 22.58
CA CYS A 150 16.76 32.09 21.73
C CYS A 150 16.00 32.95 20.71
N VAL A 151 15.54 34.14 21.11
CA VAL A 151 14.92 35.10 20.18
C VAL A 151 15.95 35.64 19.18
N ALA A 152 17.17 35.96 19.62
CA ALA A 152 18.23 36.40 18.72
C ALA A 152 18.64 35.30 17.72
N LEU A 153 18.73 34.04 18.17
CA LEU A 153 19.04 32.88 17.32
C LEU A 153 17.91 32.56 16.35
N SER A 154 16.66 32.66 16.77
CA SER A 154 15.50 32.46 15.88
C SER A 154 15.36 33.58 14.85
N LEU A 155 15.63 34.84 15.23
CA LEU A 155 15.70 35.97 14.29
C LEU A 155 16.90 35.86 13.35
N TRP A 156 18.05 35.37 13.84
CA TRP A 156 19.23 35.10 13.01
C TRP A 156 18.97 33.94 12.04
N TRP A 157 18.32 32.85 12.49
CA TRP A 157 17.86 31.77 11.62
C TRP A 157 16.82 32.25 10.62
N ALA A 158 15.87 33.09 11.01
CA ALA A 158 14.87 33.66 10.10
C ALA A 158 15.51 34.59 9.06
N LYS A 159 16.50 35.40 9.45
CA LYS A 159 17.30 36.22 8.51
C LYS A 159 18.17 35.34 7.61
N LYS A 160 18.79 34.29 8.15
CA LYS A 160 19.58 33.32 7.39
C LYS A 160 18.70 32.53 6.41
N TRP A 161 17.50 32.13 6.79
CA TRP A 161 16.50 31.49 5.92
C TRP A 161 15.97 32.43 4.84
N ARG A 162 15.78 33.72 5.14
CA ARG A 162 15.43 34.72 4.12
C ARG A 162 16.60 35.06 3.19
N ALA A 163 17.85 34.96 3.66
CA ALA A 163 19.05 35.14 2.85
C ALA A 163 19.38 33.89 2.01
N ASP A 164 19.23 32.69 2.56
CA ASP A 164 19.32 31.39 1.85
C ASP A 164 18.10 31.12 0.95
N GLY A 165 16.97 31.80 1.21
CA GLY A 165 15.76 31.83 0.39
C GLY A 165 15.84 32.74 -0.83
N LYS A 166 16.98 33.43 -1.02
CA LYS A 166 17.36 34.07 -2.29
C LYS A 166 18.62 33.41 -2.84
N ARG A 167 18.58 32.09 -3.02
CA ARG A 167 19.46 31.46 -4.01
C ARG A 167 18.87 31.73 -5.40
N PRO A 168 19.67 32.15 -6.38
CA PRO A 168 19.20 32.19 -7.76
C PRO A 168 18.70 30.79 -8.14
N PRO A 169 17.74 30.67 -9.07
CA PRO A 169 17.27 29.37 -9.51
C PRO A 169 18.51 28.55 -9.89
N ARG A 170 18.73 27.41 -9.21
CA ARG A 170 19.63 26.42 -9.78
C ARG A 170 18.98 25.98 -11.08
N PRO A 171 19.75 25.82 -12.18
CA PRO A 171 19.20 25.38 -13.44
C PRO A 171 18.50 24.05 -13.18
N TYR A 172 17.18 24.05 -13.30
CA TYR A 172 16.49 22.85 -13.73
C TYR A 172 17.15 22.42 -15.05
N PRO A 173 17.24 21.12 -15.36
CA PRO A 173 17.28 20.74 -16.77
C PRO A 173 16.11 21.47 -17.42
N ASP A 174 16.36 22.33 -18.41
CA ASP A 174 15.42 23.32 -18.93
C ASP A 174 13.95 22.83 -18.90
N GLU A 175 13.13 23.45 -18.05
CA GLU A 175 11.68 23.25 -18.02
C GLU A 175 10.97 23.91 -19.23
N ASP A 176 11.73 24.48 -20.17
CA ASP A 176 11.17 25.17 -21.32
C ASP A 176 10.69 24.23 -22.43
N GLU A 177 11.26 23.03 -22.57
CA GLU A 177 10.77 22.10 -23.60
C GLU A 177 9.40 21.50 -23.24
N THR A 178 9.20 21.04 -21.99
CA THR A 178 7.96 20.32 -21.61
C THR A 178 6.74 21.23 -21.50
N LYS A 179 6.91 22.47 -21.00
CA LYS A 179 5.82 23.46 -20.92
C LYS A 179 5.41 24.00 -22.29
N HIS A 180 6.35 24.15 -23.23
CA HIS A 180 6.02 24.50 -24.61
C HIS A 180 5.29 23.36 -25.35
N ILE A 181 5.64 22.11 -25.10
CA ILE A 181 4.95 20.93 -25.69
C ILE A 181 3.52 20.79 -25.15
N LEU A 182 3.29 21.11 -23.88
CA LEU A 182 1.95 21.08 -23.28
C LEU A 182 1.05 22.24 -23.74
N ASN A 183 1.59 23.34 -24.26
CA ASN A 183 0.78 24.47 -24.70
C ASN A 183 0.64 24.59 -26.22
N THR A 184 1.20 23.65 -26.99
CA THR A 184 1.03 23.60 -28.45
C THR A 184 -0.25 22.84 -28.81
N PRO A 185 -1.17 23.45 -29.60
CA PRO A 185 -2.46 22.84 -29.94
C PRO A 185 -2.37 21.66 -30.92
N THR A 186 -1.17 21.32 -31.41
CA THR A 186 -0.94 20.29 -32.44
C THR A 186 -0.25 19.02 -31.94
N THR A 187 0.11 18.92 -30.65
CA THR A 187 0.78 17.73 -30.09
C THR A 187 -0.23 16.68 -29.64
N THR A 188 -0.12 15.46 -30.17
CA THR A 188 -1.01 14.33 -29.79
C THR A 188 -0.64 13.78 -28.41
N ILE A 189 -1.54 12.99 -27.79
CA ILE A 189 -1.22 12.32 -26.51
C ILE A 189 -0.05 11.36 -26.71
N ARG A 190 -0.01 10.69 -27.85
CA ARG A 190 1.07 9.77 -28.21
C ARG A 190 2.43 10.45 -28.27
N ASP A 191 2.52 11.62 -28.92
CA ASP A 191 3.78 12.38 -29.00
C ASP A 191 4.28 12.77 -27.62
N MET A 192 3.38 13.21 -26.72
CA MET A 192 3.73 13.58 -25.36
C MET A 192 4.29 12.38 -24.58
N ILE A 193 3.72 11.19 -24.78
CA ILE A 193 4.19 9.96 -24.15
C ILE A 193 5.54 9.52 -24.74
N GLU A 194 5.73 9.59 -26.04
CA GLU A 194 7.00 9.19 -26.70
C GLU A 194 8.14 10.17 -26.35
N LEU A 195 7.86 11.45 -26.19
CA LEU A 195 8.83 12.47 -25.76
C LEU A 195 9.21 12.34 -24.27
N THR A 196 8.30 11.83 -23.43
CA THR A 196 8.53 11.66 -21.98
C THR A 196 9.00 10.27 -21.59
N THR A 197 8.78 9.27 -22.45
CA THR A 197 9.25 7.90 -22.26
C THR A 197 10.30 7.62 -23.31
N SER A 198 11.58 7.67 -22.93
CA SER A 198 12.65 7.09 -23.75
C SER A 198 12.20 5.66 -24.09
N GLY A 199 12.04 5.33 -25.38
CA GLY A 199 11.24 4.22 -25.93
C GLY A 199 11.48 2.79 -25.38
N SER A 200 12.30 2.66 -24.35
CA SER A 200 12.47 1.49 -23.49
C SER A 200 11.42 1.35 -22.36
N GLY A 201 10.53 2.34 -22.15
CA GLY A 201 9.55 2.32 -21.05
C GLY A 201 10.14 2.64 -19.66
N SER A 202 11.37 3.17 -19.60
CA SER A 202 12.17 3.46 -18.39
C SER A 202 11.96 4.83 -17.76
N GLY A 203 11.11 5.64 -18.39
CA GLY A 203 10.54 6.82 -17.78
C GLY A 203 9.45 6.44 -16.76
N LEU A 204 9.37 7.18 -15.66
CA LEU A 204 8.13 7.26 -14.90
C LEU A 204 7.07 7.86 -15.85
N PRO A 205 5.82 7.36 -15.89
CA PRO A 205 4.76 8.07 -16.61
C PRO A 205 4.64 9.48 -16.02
N LEU A 206 4.98 10.46 -16.84
CA LEU A 206 5.53 11.76 -16.42
C LEU A 206 4.47 12.82 -16.12
N LEU A 207 3.21 12.42 -15.98
CA LEU A 207 2.09 13.33 -15.84
C LEU A 207 1.37 13.15 -14.50
N VAL A 208 2.11 13.29 -13.39
CA VAL A 208 1.52 13.78 -12.13
C VAL A 208 1.39 15.30 -12.24
N GLN A 209 0.66 15.77 -13.25
CA GLN A 209 0.42 17.20 -13.47
C GLN A 209 -0.94 17.57 -12.92
N ARG A 210 -0.94 18.47 -11.92
CA ARG A 210 -2.11 19.05 -11.24
C ARG A 210 -2.94 20.00 -12.14
N SER A 211 -3.23 19.58 -13.37
CA SER A 211 -3.99 20.41 -14.32
C SER A 211 -4.60 19.64 -15.51
N ILE A 212 -4.31 18.36 -15.69
CA ILE A 212 -4.82 17.60 -16.84
C ILE A 212 -6.33 17.44 -16.73
N ALA A 213 -6.85 17.15 -15.55
CA ALA A 213 -8.29 17.01 -15.32
C ALA A 213 -9.08 18.29 -15.65
N ARG A 214 -8.44 19.47 -15.60
CA ARG A 214 -9.05 20.76 -15.99
C ARG A 214 -9.18 20.90 -17.51
N GLN A 215 -8.32 20.25 -18.28
CA GLN A 215 -8.32 20.29 -19.75
C GLN A 215 -9.20 19.21 -20.38
N ILE A 216 -9.64 18.22 -19.61
CA ILE A 216 -10.48 17.13 -20.09
C ILE A 216 -11.96 17.51 -19.99
N GLN A 217 -12.66 17.36 -21.10
CA GLN A 217 -14.11 17.43 -21.16
C GLN A 217 -14.70 16.02 -21.04
N LEU A 218 -15.53 15.77 -20.02
CA LEU A 218 -16.28 14.53 -19.91
C LEU A 218 -17.41 14.51 -20.95
N VAL A 219 -17.61 13.37 -21.62
CA VAL A 219 -18.59 13.22 -22.70
C VAL A 219 -19.76 12.35 -22.24
N ASP A 220 -19.49 11.09 -21.90
CA ASP A 220 -20.51 10.11 -21.50
C ASP A 220 -19.95 9.04 -20.56
N ILE A 221 -20.82 8.38 -19.81
CA ILE A 221 -20.47 7.28 -18.90
C ILE A 221 -20.37 5.99 -19.72
N ILE A 222 -19.20 5.36 -19.70
CA ILE A 222 -18.94 4.10 -20.41
C ILE A 222 -18.90 2.88 -19.49
N GLY A 223 -18.85 3.07 -18.17
CA GLY A 223 -18.91 1.97 -17.23
C GLY A 223 -19.12 2.42 -15.79
N LYS A 224 -19.69 1.53 -14.97
CA LYS A 224 -19.77 1.70 -13.51
C LYS A 224 -19.05 0.53 -12.86
N GLY A 225 -17.97 0.83 -12.15
CA GLY A 225 -17.11 -0.14 -11.48
C GLY A 225 -17.40 -0.21 -9.98
N ARG A 226 -16.62 -1.03 -9.28
CA ARG A 226 -16.70 -1.18 -7.82
C ARG A 226 -16.37 0.13 -7.08
N PHE A 227 -15.44 0.91 -7.63
CA PHE A 227 -14.82 2.04 -6.95
C PHE A 227 -15.15 3.41 -7.57
N GLY A 228 -16.14 3.46 -8.48
CA GLY A 228 -16.46 4.68 -9.19
C GLY A 228 -16.98 4.47 -10.61
N GLU A 229 -17.18 5.58 -11.31
CA GLU A 229 -17.68 5.62 -12.68
C GLU A 229 -16.54 5.85 -13.67
N VAL A 230 -16.61 5.20 -14.81
CA VAL A 230 -15.67 5.38 -15.93
C VAL A 230 -16.38 6.18 -17.01
N TRP A 231 -15.76 7.29 -17.39
CA TRP A 231 -16.25 8.23 -18.39
C TRP A 231 -15.37 8.17 -19.64
N ARG A 232 -15.98 8.34 -20.81
CA ARG A 232 -15.26 8.80 -22.00
C ARG A 232 -15.04 10.30 -21.85
N GLY A 233 -13.79 10.72 -21.91
CA GLY A 233 -13.37 12.12 -21.94
C GLY A 233 -12.75 12.48 -23.29
N ARG A 234 -12.68 13.78 -23.58
CA ARG A 234 -11.94 14.33 -24.71
C ARG A 234 -10.81 15.23 -24.21
N TRP A 235 -9.59 14.94 -24.65
CA TRP A 235 -8.39 15.72 -24.33
C TRP A 235 -7.60 15.95 -25.62
N ARG A 236 -7.35 17.22 -25.97
CA ARG A 236 -6.63 17.60 -27.22
C ARG A 236 -7.19 16.95 -28.48
N GLY A 237 -8.51 16.76 -28.55
CA GLY A 237 -9.18 16.13 -29.69
C GLY A 237 -9.18 14.60 -29.68
N GLU A 238 -8.44 13.96 -28.77
CA GLU A 238 -8.40 12.50 -28.63
C GLU A 238 -9.32 12.01 -27.52
N ASN A 239 -9.82 10.77 -27.66
CA ASN A 239 -10.65 10.14 -26.63
C ASN A 239 -9.76 9.52 -25.55
N VAL A 240 -10.10 9.77 -24.29
CA VAL A 240 -9.47 9.18 -23.10
C VAL A 240 -10.53 8.52 -22.22
N ALA A 241 -10.15 7.54 -21.43
CA ALA A 241 -11.00 6.98 -20.39
C ALA A 241 -10.63 7.62 -19.04
N VAL A 242 -11.64 8.05 -18.28
CA VAL A 242 -11.47 8.72 -17.00
C VAL A 242 -12.25 7.96 -15.94
N LYS A 243 -11.54 7.24 -15.06
CA LYS A 243 -12.13 6.61 -13.88
C LYS A 243 -12.14 7.62 -12.75
N ILE A 244 -13.33 7.97 -12.27
CA ILE A 244 -13.56 8.99 -11.25
C ILE A 244 -13.93 8.31 -9.94
N PHE A 245 -13.11 8.55 -8.91
CA PHE A 245 -13.29 8.04 -7.55
C PHE A 245 -13.79 9.15 -6.63
N SER A 246 -14.58 8.76 -5.63
CA SER A 246 -14.93 9.66 -4.55
C SER A 246 -13.74 9.85 -3.59
N SER A 247 -13.74 10.93 -2.82
CA SER A 247 -12.73 11.14 -1.76
C SER A 247 -12.71 10.03 -0.70
N ARG A 248 -13.81 9.29 -0.54
CA ARG A 248 -13.89 8.12 0.35
C ARG A 248 -13.09 6.92 -0.15
N GLU A 249 -12.75 6.91 -1.44
CA GLU A 249 -12.07 5.82 -2.13
C GLU A 249 -10.61 6.17 -2.45
N GLU A 250 -10.05 7.17 -1.78
CA GLU A 250 -8.67 7.65 -1.97
C GLU A 250 -7.64 6.52 -1.90
N CYS A 251 -7.78 5.59 -0.94
CA CYS A 251 -6.87 4.44 -0.85
C CYS A 251 -6.90 3.55 -2.10
N SER A 252 -8.07 3.37 -2.72
CA SER A 252 -8.22 2.56 -3.93
C SER A 252 -7.65 3.28 -5.16
N TRP A 253 -7.95 4.59 -5.29
CA TRP A 253 -7.37 5.44 -6.33
C TRP A 253 -5.84 5.49 -6.23
N PHE A 254 -5.32 5.73 -5.02
CA PHE A 254 -3.89 5.82 -4.76
C PHE A 254 -3.20 4.51 -5.10
N ARG A 255 -3.74 3.37 -4.66
CA ARG A 255 -3.19 2.05 -4.97
C ARG A 255 -3.15 1.80 -6.48
N GLU A 256 -4.23 2.06 -7.18
CA GLU A 256 -4.30 1.83 -8.63
C GLU A 256 -3.33 2.76 -9.37
N ALA A 257 -3.28 4.04 -9.02
CA ALA A 257 -2.34 5.01 -9.58
C ALA A 257 -0.88 4.62 -9.30
N GLU A 258 -0.56 4.17 -8.08
CA GLU A 258 0.77 3.70 -7.68
C GLU A 258 1.21 2.50 -8.52
N ILE A 259 0.32 1.51 -8.72
CA ILE A 259 0.63 0.35 -9.55
C ILE A 259 0.89 0.80 -11.00
N TYR A 260 0.01 1.61 -11.59
CA TYR A 260 0.19 2.12 -12.96
C TYR A 260 1.48 2.93 -13.16
N GLN A 261 1.96 3.60 -12.11
CA GLN A 261 3.22 4.36 -12.13
C GLN A 261 4.47 3.50 -11.92
N THR A 262 4.32 2.18 -11.76
CA THR A 262 5.47 1.28 -11.62
C THR A 262 6.39 1.36 -12.85
N VAL A 263 7.69 1.45 -12.59
CA VAL A 263 8.73 1.56 -13.64
C VAL A 263 8.70 0.33 -14.55
N MET A 264 8.91 0.53 -15.86
CA MET A 264 8.77 -0.50 -16.92
C MET A 264 7.39 -1.18 -17.01
N LEU A 265 6.34 -0.67 -16.36
CA LEU A 265 5.02 -1.32 -16.47
C LEU A 265 4.40 -1.16 -17.85
N ARG A 266 4.65 -0.03 -18.53
CA ARG A 266 4.08 0.28 -19.84
C ARG A 266 4.43 -0.81 -20.85
N HIS A 267 3.42 -1.40 -21.47
CA HIS A 267 3.55 -2.50 -22.42
C HIS A 267 2.34 -2.51 -23.36
N GLU A 268 2.49 -3.01 -24.59
CA GLU A 268 1.42 -2.97 -25.59
C GLU A 268 0.13 -3.70 -25.17
N ASN A 269 0.21 -4.66 -24.25
CA ASN A 269 -0.93 -5.43 -23.73
C ASN A 269 -1.29 -5.11 -22.28
N ILE A 270 -0.83 -3.95 -21.77
CA ILE A 270 -1.26 -3.36 -20.50
C ILE A 270 -1.90 -2.01 -20.82
N LEU A 271 -3.01 -1.70 -20.15
CA LEU A 271 -3.74 -0.46 -20.40
C LEU A 271 -2.82 0.75 -20.23
N GLY A 272 -2.79 1.62 -21.25
CA GLY A 272 -1.95 2.80 -21.27
C GLY A 272 -2.41 3.80 -20.22
N PHE A 273 -1.67 3.89 -19.12
CA PHE A 273 -1.84 4.96 -18.14
C PHE A 273 -1.32 6.28 -18.70
N ILE A 274 -2.10 7.34 -18.52
CA ILE A 274 -1.75 8.70 -18.94
C ILE A 274 -1.40 9.53 -17.70
N ALA A 275 -2.34 9.66 -16.76
CA ALA A 275 -2.20 10.55 -15.61
C ALA A 275 -3.11 10.16 -14.45
N ALA A 276 -2.74 10.60 -13.25
CA ALA A 276 -3.59 10.63 -12.07
C ALA A 276 -3.66 12.06 -11.57
N ASP A 277 -4.86 12.58 -11.34
CA ASP A 277 -5.08 14.00 -11.03
C ASP A 277 -6.29 14.17 -10.11
N ASN A 278 -6.48 15.36 -9.56
CA ASN A 278 -7.67 15.70 -8.78
C ASN A 278 -8.42 16.89 -9.40
N LYS A 279 -9.74 16.86 -9.32
CA LYS A 279 -10.62 17.92 -9.81
C LYS A 279 -11.59 18.32 -8.72
N ASP A 280 -11.50 19.56 -8.30
CA ASP A 280 -12.51 20.18 -7.45
C ASP A 280 -13.60 20.79 -8.34
N ASN A 281 -14.85 20.42 -8.12
CA ASN A 281 -16.00 20.97 -8.81
C ASN A 281 -16.72 22.08 -8.01
N GLY A 282 -16.12 22.53 -6.89
CA GLY A 282 -16.65 23.53 -5.97
C GLY A 282 -17.52 22.95 -4.85
N THR A 283 -17.84 21.66 -4.89
CA THR A 283 -18.70 20.98 -3.90
C THR A 283 -18.03 19.76 -3.28
N TRP A 284 -17.27 19.00 -4.06
CA TRP A 284 -16.43 17.91 -3.56
C TRP A 284 -15.24 17.65 -4.49
N THR A 285 -14.18 17.09 -3.93
CA THR A 285 -13.00 16.66 -4.69
C THR A 285 -13.26 15.32 -5.38
N GLN A 286 -13.02 15.27 -6.68
CA GLN A 286 -12.99 14.06 -7.48
C GLN A 286 -11.54 13.64 -7.71
N LEU A 287 -11.24 12.35 -7.54
CA LEU A 287 -9.92 11.79 -7.84
C LEU A 287 -10.01 11.07 -9.18
N TRP A 288 -9.18 11.46 -10.15
CA TRP A 288 -9.23 11.02 -11.53
C TRP A 288 -8.04 10.11 -11.83
N LEU A 289 -8.32 8.99 -12.50
CA LEU A 289 -7.33 8.12 -13.13
C LEU A 289 -7.63 8.10 -14.63
N ILE A 290 -6.66 8.57 -15.43
CA ILE A 290 -6.83 8.83 -16.87
C ILE A 290 -5.99 7.81 -17.65
N THR A 291 -6.63 7.11 -18.58
CA THR A 291 -6.02 6.07 -19.42
C THR A 291 -6.41 6.22 -20.88
N ASP A 292 -5.74 5.46 -21.74
CA ASP A 292 -6.15 5.30 -23.14
C ASP A 292 -7.62 4.81 -23.21
N TYR A 293 -8.37 5.33 -24.18
CA TYR A 293 -9.71 4.86 -24.51
C TYR A 293 -9.68 3.78 -25.59
N HIS A 294 -10.49 2.74 -25.42
CA HIS A 294 -10.66 1.68 -26.40
C HIS A 294 -12.14 1.51 -26.77
N GLU A 295 -12.46 1.80 -28.03
CA GLU A 295 -13.83 1.86 -28.55
C GLU A 295 -14.59 0.53 -28.53
N ASN A 296 -13.87 -0.60 -28.64
CA ASN A 296 -14.46 -1.93 -28.58
C ASN A 296 -14.82 -2.35 -27.14
N GLY A 297 -14.55 -1.50 -26.14
CA GLY A 297 -14.92 -1.73 -24.75
C GLY A 297 -14.18 -2.91 -24.12
N SER A 298 -14.83 -3.53 -23.13
CA SER A 298 -14.28 -4.72 -22.48
C SER A 298 -14.44 -5.95 -23.37
N LEU A 299 -13.59 -6.96 -23.14
CA LEU A 299 -13.70 -8.26 -23.80
C LEU A 299 -15.06 -8.91 -23.51
N PHE A 300 -15.62 -8.69 -22.32
CA PHE A 300 -16.99 -9.08 -21.98
C PHE A 300 -18.02 -8.48 -22.95
N ASP A 301 -17.99 -7.16 -23.14
CA ASP A 301 -18.94 -6.46 -24.02
C ASP A 301 -18.75 -6.91 -25.48
N PHE A 302 -17.49 -7.04 -25.90
CA PHE A 302 -17.13 -7.47 -27.25
C PHE A 302 -17.64 -8.88 -27.56
N LEU A 303 -17.40 -9.85 -26.67
CA LEU A 303 -17.83 -11.25 -26.85
C LEU A 303 -19.34 -11.44 -26.73
N THR A 304 -20.02 -10.58 -25.97
CA THR A 304 -21.48 -10.55 -25.90
C THR A 304 -22.08 -10.10 -27.23
N ALA A 305 -21.49 -9.06 -27.85
CA ALA A 305 -22.00 -8.47 -29.08
C ALA A 305 -21.56 -9.21 -30.36
N LYS A 306 -20.38 -9.85 -30.36
CA LYS A 306 -19.73 -10.38 -31.57
C LYS A 306 -19.26 -11.82 -31.37
N SER A 307 -19.24 -12.58 -32.47
CA SER A 307 -18.45 -13.79 -32.59
C SER A 307 -17.09 -13.48 -33.19
N ILE A 308 -16.13 -14.39 -33.01
CA ILE A 308 -14.76 -14.25 -33.49
C ILE A 308 -14.36 -15.45 -34.35
N ASP A 309 -13.40 -15.25 -35.25
CA ASP A 309 -12.77 -16.33 -35.99
C ASP A 309 -11.54 -16.88 -35.24
N SER A 310 -11.00 -17.99 -35.72
CA SER A 310 -9.86 -18.66 -35.07
C SER A 310 -8.61 -17.76 -35.00
N ASN A 311 -8.39 -16.93 -36.02
CA ASN A 311 -7.27 -15.98 -36.05
C ASN A 311 -7.42 -14.91 -34.97
N THR A 312 -8.63 -14.33 -34.83
CA THR A 312 -8.91 -13.34 -33.78
C THR A 312 -8.82 -13.98 -32.40
N LEU A 313 -9.31 -15.21 -32.22
CA LEU A 313 -9.19 -15.95 -30.96
C LEU A 313 -7.72 -16.12 -30.55
N ILE A 314 -6.85 -16.56 -31.46
CA ILE A 314 -5.41 -16.70 -31.20
C ILE A 314 -4.79 -15.34 -30.88
N LYS A 315 -5.09 -14.30 -31.68
CA LYS A 315 -4.54 -12.95 -31.51
C LYS A 315 -4.90 -12.36 -30.14
N MET A 316 -6.18 -12.42 -29.76
CA MET A 316 -6.67 -11.96 -28.47
C MET A 316 -6.02 -12.76 -27.34
N SER A 317 -6.04 -14.10 -27.42
CA SER A 317 -5.44 -14.97 -26.39
C SER A 317 -3.94 -14.71 -26.20
N LEU A 318 -3.19 -14.57 -27.29
CA LEU A 318 -1.75 -14.30 -27.26
C LEU A 318 -1.44 -12.93 -26.67
N SER A 319 -2.23 -11.91 -27.02
CA SER A 319 -2.07 -10.56 -26.48
C SER A 319 -2.33 -10.49 -24.97
N ILE A 320 -3.37 -11.16 -24.46
CA ILE A 320 -3.65 -11.25 -23.02
C ILE A 320 -2.53 -12.01 -22.31
N ALA A 321 -2.11 -13.17 -22.85
CA ALA A 321 -1.01 -13.96 -22.28
C ALA A 321 0.30 -13.18 -22.24
N THR A 322 0.56 -12.34 -23.24
CA THR A 322 1.76 -11.48 -23.30
C THR A 322 1.70 -10.39 -22.24
N GLY A 323 0.55 -9.71 -22.08
CA GLY A 323 0.35 -8.73 -21.00
C GLY A 323 0.50 -9.36 -19.62
N LEU A 324 -0.10 -10.54 -19.40
CA LEU A 324 -0.03 -11.23 -18.12
C LEU A 324 1.41 -11.71 -17.81
N ALA A 325 2.13 -12.21 -18.83
CA ALA A 325 3.53 -12.57 -18.69
C ALA A 325 4.40 -11.36 -18.34
N HIS A 326 4.12 -10.18 -18.92
CA HIS A 326 4.80 -8.93 -18.58
C HIS A 326 4.54 -8.50 -17.13
N LEU A 327 3.28 -8.59 -16.66
CA LEU A 327 2.95 -8.32 -15.25
C LEU A 327 3.74 -9.23 -14.31
N HIS A 328 3.71 -10.55 -14.57
CA HIS A 328 4.32 -11.58 -13.71
C HIS A 328 5.85 -11.60 -13.74
N MET A 329 6.48 -10.93 -14.72
CA MET A 329 7.92 -10.91 -14.87
C MET A 329 8.58 -9.89 -13.95
N ASP A 330 9.60 -10.34 -13.22
CA ASP A 330 10.53 -9.46 -12.53
C ASP A 330 11.64 -9.02 -13.51
N ILE A 331 11.86 -7.71 -13.62
CA ILE A 331 12.89 -7.13 -14.50
C ILE A 331 13.97 -6.55 -13.61
N VAL A 332 15.14 -7.17 -13.62
CA VAL A 332 16.30 -6.75 -12.80
C VAL A 332 17.02 -5.58 -13.48
N GLY A 333 17.42 -4.57 -12.69
CA GLY A 333 18.20 -3.43 -13.16
C GLY A 333 18.15 -2.24 -12.21
N THR A 334 18.87 -1.16 -12.52
CA THR A 334 18.86 0.09 -11.73
C THR A 334 17.47 0.72 -11.62
N LYS A 335 16.62 0.47 -12.62
CA LYS A 335 15.20 0.82 -12.68
C LYS A 335 14.37 -0.44 -12.93
N GLY A 336 14.56 -1.44 -12.09
CA GLY A 336 13.86 -2.71 -12.19
C GLY A 336 12.35 -2.59 -12.02
N LYS A 337 11.62 -3.59 -12.53
CA LYS A 337 10.18 -3.73 -12.37
C LYS A 337 9.90 -4.95 -11.50
N PRO A 338 9.28 -4.80 -10.32
CA PRO A 338 8.90 -5.95 -9.53
C PRO A 338 7.87 -6.81 -10.27
N ALA A 339 7.83 -8.10 -9.99
CA ALA A 339 6.74 -8.95 -10.44
C ALA A 339 5.41 -8.46 -9.83
N ILE A 340 4.35 -8.43 -10.64
CA ILE A 340 3.01 -7.96 -10.27
C ILE A 340 2.00 -9.07 -10.53
N ALA A 341 1.13 -9.36 -9.57
CA ALA A 341 -0.02 -10.24 -9.74
C ALA A 341 -1.32 -9.42 -9.71
N HIS A 342 -2.26 -9.72 -10.59
CA HIS A 342 -3.43 -8.91 -10.89
C HIS A 342 -4.57 -9.08 -9.86
N ARG A 343 -4.82 -10.31 -9.40
CA ARG A 343 -5.82 -10.72 -8.40
C ARG A 343 -7.30 -10.54 -8.78
N ASP A 344 -7.64 -9.79 -9.83
CA ASP A 344 -9.02 -9.68 -10.35
C ASP A 344 -9.11 -9.81 -11.87
N LEU A 345 -8.38 -10.77 -12.45
CA LEU A 345 -8.35 -10.96 -13.89
C LEU A 345 -9.67 -11.59 -14.37
N LYS A 346 -10.36 -10.91 -15.28
CA LYS A 346 -11.66 -11.32 -15.84
C LYS A 346 -11.92 -10.61 -17.17
N SER A 347 -12.86 -11.09 -17.98
CA SER A 347 -13.19 -10.50 -19.29
C SER A 347 -13.64 -9.03 -19.20
N LYS A 348 -14.26 -8.59 -18.11
CA LYS A 348 -14.60 -7.17 -17.88
C LYS A 348 -13.39 -6.24 -17.61
N ASN A 349 -12.26 -6.80 -17.17
CA ASN A 349 -11.03 -6.04 -16.87
C ASN A 349 -9.99 -6.14 -18.01
N ILE A 350 -10.38 -6.70 -19.15
CA ILE A 350 -9.56 -6.79 -20.36
C ILE A 350 -10.28 -5.95 -21.41
N LEU A 351 -9.57 -5.02 -22.06
CA LEU A 351 -10.14 -4.18 -23.12
C LEU A 351 -9.66 -4.65 -24.50
N VAL A 352 -10.51 -4.48 -25.51
CA VAL A 352 -10.22 -4.85 -26.89
C VAL A 352 -9.80 -3.60 -27.68
N LYS A 353 -8.66 -3.63 -28.34
CA LYS A 353 -8.19 -2.55 -29.21
C LYS A 353 -8.90 -2.55 -30.56
N SER A 354 -8.75 -1.47 -31.33
CA SER A 354 -9.24 -1.39 -32.72
C SER A 354 -8.62 -2.46 -33.63
N ASN A 355 -7.38 -2.85 -33.39
CA ASN A 355 -6.69 -3.92 -34.14
C ASN A 355 -7.01 -5.34 -33.63
N LEU A 356 -7.99 -5.50 -32.73
CA LEU A 356 -8.41 -6.78 -32.13
C LEU A 356 -7.35 -7.48 -31.25
N SER A 357 -6.26 -6.82 -30.86
CA SER A 357 -5.47 -7.27 -29.70
C SER A 357 -6.07 -6.73 -28.41
N CYS A 358 -5.67 -7.29 -27.27
CA CYS A 358 -6.21 -6.94 -25.97
C CYS A 358 -5.18 -6.24 -25.08
N VAL A 359 -5.69 -5.49 -24.10
CA VAL A 359 -4.92 -4.95 -22.98
C VAL A 359 -5.56 -5.35 -21.65
N ILE A 360 -4.73 -5.61 -20.64
CA ILE A 360 -5.18 -5.83 -19.26
C ILE A 360 -5.28 -4.47 -18.56
N GLY A 361 -6.43 -4.19 -17.92
CA GLY A 361 -6.68 -2.99 -17.13
C GLY A 361 -7.21 -3.30 -15.73
N ASP A 362 -7.54 -2.27 -14.96
CA ASP A 362 -8.05 -2.35 -13.58
C ASP A 362 -7.07 -3.05 -12.61
N LEU A 363 -5.94 -2.39 -12.38
CA LEU A 363 -4.85 -2.89 -11.52
C LEU A 363 -5.03 -2.52 -10.03
N GLY A 364 -6.21 -2.05 -9.62
CA GLY A 364 -6.44 -1.54 -8.27
C GLY A 364 -6.31 -2.57 -7.15
N LEU A 365 -6.43 -3.86 -7.48
CA LEU A 365 -6.24 -4.98 -6.53
C LEU A 365 -4.88 -5.67 -6.67
N ALA A 366 -4.03 -5.20 -7.58
CA ALA A 366 -2.76 -5.85 -7.88
C ALA A 366 -1.80 -5.78 -6.69
N VAL A 367 -0.86 -6.73 -6.63
CA VAL A 367 0.20 -6.81 -5.63
C VAL A 367 1.57 -6.93 -6.27
N ARG A 368 2.58 -6.32 -5.66
CA ARG A 368 3.99 -6.35 -6.08
C ARG A 368 4.78 -7.27 -5.17
N HIS A 369 5.70 -8.02 -5.79
CA HIS A 369 6.71 -8.78 -5.07
C HIS A 369 7.81 -7.85 -4.56
N ASN A 370 8.12 -7.94 -3.28
CA ASN A 370 9.32 -7.33 -2.71
C ASN A 370 10.42 -8.39 -2.63
N VAL A 371 11.31 -8.35 -3.62
CA VAL A 371 12.42 -9.31 -3.75
C VAL A 371 13.37 -9.28 -2.54
N SER A 372 13.51 -8.12 -1.86
CA SER A 372 14.51 -7.94 -0.79
C SER A 372 14.24 -8.75 0.48
N ASN A 373 12.98 -9.04 0.77
CA ASN A 373 12.54 -9.75 1.96
C ASN A 373 11.53 -10.88 1.64
N ASP A 374 11.46 -11.25 0.35
CA ASP A 374 10.51 -12.21 -0.21
C ASP A 374 9.07 -12.02 0.28
N SER A 375 8.65 -10.76 0.41
CA SER A 375 7.32 -10.41 0.88
C SER A 375 6.45 -9.84 -0.25
N VAL A 376 5.17 -9.67 0.04
CA VAL A 376 4.21 -9.06 -0.87
C VAL A 376 3.70 -7.78 -0.25
N ASP A 377 3.54 -6.72 -1.03
CA ASP A 377 3.08 -5.40 -0.57
C ASP A 377 1.56 -5.34 -0.26
N VAL A 378 1.02 -6.39 0.38
CA VAL A 378 -0.43 -6.61 0.54
C VAL A 378 -1.00 -5.78 1.70
N PRO A 379 -2.23 -5.24 1.53
CA PRO A 379 -3.15 -4.97 2.64
C PRO A 379 -3.69 -6.27 3.28
N SER A 380 -4.21 -6.20 4.51
CA SER A 380 -4.56 -7.35 5.39
C SER A 380 -5.61 -8.37 4.90
N THR A 381 -6.12 -8.30 3.67
CA THR A 381 -7.22 -9.17 3.18
C THR A 381 -6.87 -9.99 1.93
N ASN A 382 -7.08 -11.31 2.03
CA ASN A 382 -6.74 -12.27 0.98
C ASN A 382 -7.89 -12.48 -0.04
N ARG A 383 -9.14 -12.43 0.44
CA ARG A 383 -10.37 -12.62 -0.38
C ARG A 383 -10.79 -11.33 -1.06
N VAL A 384 -10.07 -10.94 -2.11
CA VAL A 384 -10.44 -9.82 -2.99
C VAL A 384 -10.59 -10.30 -4.42
N GLY A 385 -11.26 -9.50 -5.25
CA GLY A 385 -11.56 -9.82 -6.64
C GLY A 385 -12.95 -10.43 -6.83
N THR A 386 -13.23 -10.87 -8.04
CA THR A 386 -14.54 -11.35 -8.47
C THR A 386 -14.69 -12.83 -8.16
N LYS A 387 -15.63 -13.17 -7.27
CA LYS A 387 -15.84 -14.53 -6.74
C LYS A 387 -15.90 -15.62 -7.81
N ARG A 388 -16.57 -15.36 -8.93
CA ARG A 388 -16.71 -16.28 -10.07
C ARG A 388 -15.36 -16.72 -10.68
N TYR A 389 -14.35 -15.86 -10.62
CA TYR A 389 -13.02 -16.10 -11.20
C TYR A 389 -11.98 -16.52 -10.16
N MET A 390 -12.32 -16.54 -8.87
CA MET A 390 -11.39 -16.92 -7.81
C MET A 390 -10.90 -18.37 -7.99
N ALA A 391 -9.59 -18.56 -7.88
CA ALA A 391 -8.97 -19.87 -7.87
C ALA A 391 -9.37 -20.67 -6.62
N PRO A 392 -9.32 -22.01 -6.67
CA PRO A 392 -9.73 -22.85 -5.54
C PRO A 392 -9.05 -22.48 -4.22
N GLU A 393 -7.73 -22.26 -4.24
CA GLU A 393 -6.91 -21.90 -3.08
C GLU A 393 -7.28 -20.54 -2.44
N VAL A 394 -7.94 -19.67 -3.22
CA VAL A 394 -8.45 -18.38 -2.74
C VAL A 394 -9.83 -18.55 -2.10
N LEU A 395 -10.66 -19.43 -2.67
CA LEU A 395 -12.01 -19.71 -2.16
C LEU A 395 -11.97 -20.44 -0.82
N ASP A 396 -11.09 -21.43 -0.68
CA ASP A 396 -10.93 -22.25 0.52
C ASP A 396 -9.89 -21.72 1.52
N GLU A 397 -9.29 -20.55 1.26
CA GLU A 397 -8.29 -19.88 2.11
C GLU A 397 -7.03 -20.71 2.39
N THR A 398 -6.67 -21.61 1.48
CA THR A 398 -5.46 -22.43 1.59
C THR A 398 -4.20 -21.79 0.99
N MET A 399 -4.34 -20.63 0.32
CA MET A 399 -3.25 -19.90 -0.30
C MET A 399 -2.24 -19.34 0.74
N ASP A 400 -0.95 -19.66 0.61
CA ASP A 400 0.11 -19.06 1.45
C ASP A 400 0.38 -17.62 0.99
N THR A 401 -0.10 -16.66 1.76
CA THR A 401 -0.09 -15.23 1.38
C THR A 401 1.20 -14.52 1.70
N ARG A 402 2.14 -15.21 2.34
CA ARG A 402 3.52 -14.74 2.55
C ARG A 402 4.34 -14.87 1.27
N GLN A 403 3.98 -15.81 0.39
CA GLN A 403 4.68 -16.07 -0.86
C GLN A 403 3.99 -15.37 -2.03
N PHE A 404 4.79 -14.92 -3.01
CA PHE A 404 4.26 -14.24 -4.18
C PHE A 404 3.76 -15.18 -5.28
N ASP A 405 4.37 -16.36 -5.45
CA ASP A 405 4.02 -17.28 -6.55
C ASP A 405 2.54 -17.70 -6.58
N PRO A 406 1.88 -17.99 -5.44
CA PRO A 406 0.47 -18.36 -5.42
C PRO A 406 -0.46 -17.31 -6.07
N TYR A 407 -0.16 -16.03 -5.93
CA TYR A 407 -0.94 -14.97 -6.60
C TYR A 407 -0.83 -15.06 -8.13
N LYS A 408 0.36 -15.32 -8.67
CA LYS A 408 0.54 -15.56 -10.12
C LYS A 408 -0.23 -16.79 -10.59
N ARG A 409 -0.25 -17.87 -9.79
CA ARG A 409 -1.00 -19.10 -10.12
C ARG A 409 -2.50 -18.87 -10.10
N SER A 410 -3.00 -18.01 -9.21
CA SER A 410 -4.40 -17.60 -9.16
C SER A 410 -4.82 -16.79 -10.40
N ASP A 411 -3.97 -15.88 -10.87
CA ASP A 411 -4.20 -15.17 -12.14
C ASP A 411 -4.27 -16.12 -13.34
N VAL A 412 -3.41 -17.13 -13.39
CA VAL A 412 -3.41 -18.14 -14.46
C VAL A 412 -4.72 -18.93 -14.49
N TYR A 413 -5.23 -19.33 -13.32
CA TYR A 413 -6.54 -19.97 -13.22
C TYR A 413 -7.63 -19.07 -13.81
N SER A 414 -7.64 -17.80 -13.42
CA SER A 414 -8.60 -16.80 -13.89
C SER A 414 -8.50 -16.61 -15.42
N PHE A 415 -7.28 -16.58 -15.96
CA PHE A 415 -7.06 -16.50 -17.41
C PHE A 415 -7.59 -17.73 -18.16
N GLY A 416 -7.47 -18.92 -17.58
CA GLY A 416 -8.08 -20.15 -18.13
C GLY A 416 -9.59 -20.04 -18.33
N LEU A 417 -10.28 -19.35 -17.42
CA LEU A 417 -11.72 -19.07 -17.55
C LEU A 417 -12.02 -18.06 -18.66
N VAL A 418 -11.18 -17.03 -18.83
CA VAL A 418 -11.30 -16.05 -19.93
C VAL A 418 -11.06 -16.70 -21.30
N LEU A 419 -10.09 -17.63 -21.39
CA LEU A 419 -9.88 -18.42 -22.61
C LEU A 419 -11.14 -19.22 -23.00
N TRP A 420 -11.84 -19.79 -22.01
CA TRP A 420 -13.10 -20.50 -22.25
C TRP A 420 -14.20 -19.57 -22.78
N GLU A 421 -14.33 -18.36 -22.24
CA GLU A 421 -15.29 -17.35 -22.73
C GLU A 421 -15.04 -17.02 -24.21
N MET A 422 -13.77 -16.80 -24.59
CA MET A 422 -13.40 -16.51 -25.98
C MET A 422 -13.65 -17.70 -26.90
N ALA A 423 -13.27 -18.90 -26.48
CA ALA A 423 -13.41 -20.11 -27.30
C ALA A 423 -14.87 -20.45 -27.63
N ARG A 424 -15.83 -20.16 -26.72
CA ARG A 424 -17.27 -20.30 -27.00
C ARG A 424 -17.76 -19.46 -28.16
N ARG A 425 -17.22 -18.25 -28.30
CA ARG A 425 -17.59 -17.28 -29.33
C ARG A 425 -16.85 -17.49 -30.65
N CYS A 426 -16.06 -18.56 -30.76
CA CYS A 426 -15.23 -18.83 -31.92
C CYS A 426 -15.84 -19.87 -32.87
N GLY A 427 -15.67 -19.63 -34.17
CA GLY A 427 -16.00 -20.55 -35.26
C GLY A 427 -17.32 -20.26 -35.97
N ASN A 428 -17.68 -21.11 -36.93
CA ASN A 428 -18.85 -20.92 -37.81
C ASN A 428 -20.20 -21.07 -37.09
N MET A 429 -20.22 -21.81 -35.97
CA MET A 429 -21.39 -21.99 -35.11
C MET A 429 -20.98 -21.65 -33.67
N PRO A 430 -20.86 -20.35 -33.34
CA PRO A 430 -20.46 -19.91 -32.00
C PRO A 430 -21.61 -20.14 -31.01
N ASP A 431 -21.30 -20.58 -29.79
CA ASP A 431 -22.31 -20.66 -28.74
C ASP A 431 -22.57 -19.28 -28.17
N ASP A 432 -23.77 -19.01 -27.66
CA ASP A 432 -24.07 -17.76 -26.96
C ASP A 432 -23.06 -17.47 -25.85
N TYR A 433 -22.79 -16.17 -25.67
CA TYR A 433 -21.95 -15.71 -24.59
C TYR A 433 -22.56 -16.14 -23.25
N GLN A 434 -21.72 -16.73 -22.41
CA GLN A 434 -22.07 -17.12 -21.06
C GLN A 434 -20.87 -16.85 -20.16
N PRO A 435 -21.07 -16.36 -18.93
CA PRO A 435 -19.99 -16.27 -17.97
C PRO A 435 -19.54 -17.68 -17.53
N PRO A 436 -18.29 -17.86 -17.06
CA PRO A 436 -17.84 -19.15 -16.55
C PRO A 436 -18.74 -19.65 -15.41
N TYR A 437 -19.06 -20.94 -15.39
CA TYR A 437 -19.96 -21.54 -14.38
C TYR A 437 -21.43 -21.07 -14.43
N TYR A 438 -21.90 -20.46 -15.52
CA TYR A 438 -23.31 -20.01 -15.65
C TYR A 438 -24.35 -21.12 -15.40
N ASP A 439 -23.98 -22.37 -15.64
CA ASP A 439 -24.82 -23.56 -15.50
C ASP A 439 -24.79 -24.17 -14.08
N CYS A 440 -23.90 -23.69 -13.21
CA CYS A 440 -23.66 -24.25 -11.88
C CYS A 440 -23.96 -23.27 -10.73
N VAL A 441 -23.91 -21.95 -10.99
CA VAL A 441 -24.06 -20.90 -9.97
C VAL A 441 -24.89 -19.72 -10.49
N PRO A 442 -25.60 -18.97 -9.62
CA PRO A 442 -26.39 -17.81 -10.04
C PRO A 442 -25.51 -16.67 -10.62
N PRO A 443 -26.09 -15.66 -11.30
CA PRO A 443 -25.35 -14.58 -11.94
C PRO A 443 -24.37 -13.80 -11.05
N ASP A 444 -24.75 -13.50 -9.80
CA ASP A 444 -23.87 -12.96 -8.76
C ASP A 444 -23.71 -14.00 -7.64
N PRO A 445 -22.75 -14.94 -7.77
CA PRO A 445 -22.65 -16.06 -6.86
C PRO A 445 -22.12 -15.64 -5.49
N ALA A 446 -22.64 -16.24 -4.43
CA ALA A 446 -22.03 -16.12 -3.11
C ALA A 446 -20.67 -16.85 -3.11
N LEU A 447 -19.83 -16.52 -2.12
CA LEU A 447 -18.53 -17.18 -1.98
C LEU A 447 -18.69 -18.69 -1.77
N GLU A 448 -19.70 -19.09 -0.99
CA GLU A 448 -19.98 -20.50 -0.69
C GLU A 448 -20.46 -21.28 -1.92
N ASP A 449 -21.21 -20.64 -2.83
CA ASP A 449 -21.61 -21.28 -4.10
C ASP A 449 -20.37 -21.65 -4.93
N MET A 450 -19.45 -20.70 -5.06
CA MET A 450 -18.20 -20.90 -5.80
C MET A 450 -17.32 -21.94 -5.11
N ARG A 451 -17.18 -21.90 -3.79
CA ARG A 451 -16.42 -22.88 -3.01
C ARG A 451 -16.98 -24.28 -3.17
N ARG A 452 -18.31 -24.46 -3.10
CA ARG A 452 -18.97 -25.76 -3.32
C ARG A 452 -18.65 -26.30 -4.72
N VAL A 453 -18.87 -25.51 -5.77
CA VAL A 453 -18.71 -25.97 -7.16
C VAL A 453 -17.23 -26.20 -7.52
N VAL A 454 -16.34 -25.29 -7.12
CA VAL A 454 -14.93 -25.27 -7.56
C VAL A 454 -14.02 -26.11 -6.67
N CYS A 455 -14.22 -26.08 -5.34
CA CYS A 455 -13.35 -26.78 -4.38
C CYS A 455 -13.92 -28.15 -4.00
N THR A 456 -15.20 -28.25 -3.66
CA THR A 456 -15.82 -29.50 -3.19
C THR A 456 -16.15 -30.44 -4.34
N GLU A 457 -16.96 -29.96 -5.31
CA GLU A 457 -17.38 -30.74 -6.48
C GLU A 457 -16.31 -30.81 -7.57
N LYS A 458 -15.28 -29.94 -7.48
CA LYS A 458 -14.15 -29.84 -8.42
C LYS A 458 -14.60 -29.68 -9.88
N ARG A 459 -15.73 -29.01 -10.10
CA ARG A 459 -16.25 -28.74 -11.45
C ARG A 459 -15.44 -27.64 -12.12
N ARG A 460 -15.43 -27.67 -13.45
CA ARG A 460 -14.87 -26.66 -14.35
C ARG A 460 -15.89 -26.41 -15.47
N PRO A 461 -15.83 -25.25 -16.16
CA PRO A 461 -16.70 -24.98 -17.29
C PRO A 461 -16.63 -26.09 -18.35
N ASN A 462 -17.79 -26.52 -18.85
CA ASN A 462 -17.89 -27.61 -19.82
C ASN A 462 -17.16 -27.26 -21.12
N VAL A 463 -16.37 -28.21 -21.66
CA VAL A 463 -15.67 -28.08 -22.94
C VAL A 463 -16.45 -28.89 -23.98
N PRO A 464 -17.17 -28.24 -24.92
CA PRO A 464 -17.96 -28.95 -25.92
C PRO A 464 -17.11 -29.89 -26.78
N ASN A 465 -17.62 -31.10 -27.04
CA ASN A 465 -16.90 -32.11 -27.85
C ASN A 465 -16.49 -31.59 -29.25
N ARG A 466 -17.30 -30.69 -29.84
CA ARG A 466 -17.02 -30.06 -31.14
C ARG A 466 -15.69 -29.31 -31.18
N TRP A 467 -15.18 -28.83 -30.04
CA TRP A 467 -13.90 -28.12 -29.97
C TRP A 467 -12.71 -29.04 -30.27
N HIS A 468 -12.85 -30.36 -30.09
CA HIS A 468 -11.79 -31.32 -30.41
C HIS A 468 -11.59 -31.52 -31.91
N SER A 469 -12.62 -31.25 -32.72
CA SER A 469 -12.57 -31.37 -34.18
C SER A 469 -11.87 -30.20 -34.86
N ASP A 470 -11.77 -29.04 -34.19
CA ASP A 470 -11.05 -27.87 -34.70
C ASP A 470 -9.65 -27.81 -34.06
N PRO A 471 -8.56 -27.77 -34.85
CA PRO A 471 -7.19 -27.78 -34.31
C PRO A 471 -6.87 -26.62 -33.35
N VAL A 472 -7.42 -25.42 -33.63
CA VAL A 472 -7.18 -24.22 -32.81
C VAL A 472 -7.94 -24.31 -31.49
N LEU A 473 -9.23 -24.65 -31.53
CA LEU A 473 -10.04 -24.83 -30.34
C LEU A 473 -9.54 -26.01 -29.50
N SER A 474 -9.06 -27.08 -30.12
CA SER A 474 -8.46 -28.22 -29.42
C SER A 474 -7.17 -27.80 -28.71
N GLY A 475 -6.30 -27.02 -29.38
CA GLY A 475 -5.10 -26.45 -28.77
C GLY A 475 -5.40 -25.54 -27.58
N ILE A 476 -6.37 -24.64 -27.73
CA ILE A 476 -6.81 -23.72 -26.65
C ILE A 476 -7.45 -24.49 -25.50
N SER A 477 -8.26 -25.52 -25.78
CA SER A 477 -8.86 -26.40 -24.77
C SER A 477 -7.81 -27.06 -23.89
N LYS A 478 -6.68 -27.48 -24.48
CA LYS A 478 -5.56 -28.06 -23.72
C LYS A 478 -4.93 -27.03 -22.79
N VAL A 479 -4.62 -25.84 -23.30
CA VAL A 479 -4.05 -24.74 -22.50
C VAL A 479 -4.98 -24.37 -21.35
N MET A 480 -6.29 -24.20 -21.61
CA MET A 480 -7.30 -23.93 -20.60
C MET A 480 -7.29 -24.99 -19.48
N LYS A 481 -7.28 -26.27 -19.85
CA LYS A 481 -7.28 -27.38 -18.89
C LYS A 481 -6.06 -27.35 -17.98
N GLU A 482 -4.90 -26.98 -18.53
CA GLU A 482 -3.65 -26.81 -17.78
C GLU A 482 -3.60 -25.50 -16.97
N CYS A 483 -4.45 -24.52 -17.25
CA CYS A 483 -4.55 -23.28 -16.48
C CYS A 483 -5.39 -23.45 -15.21
N TRP A 484 -6.45 -24.26 -15.24
CA TRP A 484 -7.41 -24.34 -14.13
C TRP A 484 -7.27 -25.58 -13.24
N TYR A 485 -6.08 -26.19 -13.20
CA TYR A 485 -5.81 -27.30 -12.28
C TYR A 485 -6.10 -26.92 -10.82
N GLN A 486 -6.58 -27.90 -10.06
CA GLN A 486 -6.85 -27.71 -8.63
C GLN A 486 -5.57 -27.32 -7.89
N ASN A 487 -4.47 -28.03 -8.13
CA ASN A 487 -3.16 -27.71 -7.56
C ASN A 487 -2.55 -26.50 -8.29
N PRO A 488 -2.28 -25.37 -7.61
CA PRO A 488 -1.69 -24.18 -8.23
C PRO A 488 -0.30 -24.43 -8.83
N ALA A 489 0.51 -25.31 -8.24
CA ALA A 489 1.86 -25.61 -8.72
C ALA A 489 1.87 -26.37 -10.07
N ALA A 490 0.78 -27.08 -10.39
CA ALA A 490 0.62 -27.80 -11.65
C ALA A 490 0.19 -26.89 -12.82
N ARG A 491 -0.22 -25.64 -12.53
CA ARG A 491 -0.67 -24.70 -13.55
C ARG A 491 0.50 -24.20 -14.39
N LEU A 492 0.24 -23.90 -15.66
CA LEU A 492 1.21 -23.23 -16.52
C LEU A 492 1.63 -21.87 -15.96
N THR A 493 2.78 -21.36 -16.40
CA THR A 493 3.12 -19.94 -16.21
C THR A 493 2.59 -19.12 -17.38
N ALA A 494 2.31 -17.84 -17.16
CA ALA A 494 1.87 -16.94 -18.24
C ALA A 494 2.84 -16.94 -19.44
N LEU A 495 4.16 -17.00 -19.18
CA LEU A 495 5.18 -17.12 -20.22
C LEU A 495 5.08 -18.43 -21.02
N ARG A 496 4.80 -19.56 -20.35
CA ARG A 496 4.60 -20.85 -21.03
C ARG A 496 3.32 -20.84 -21.86
N ILE A 497 2.25 -20.22 -21.36
CA ILE A 497 0.99 -20.05 -22.10
C ILE A 497 1.23 -19.23 -23.36
N LYS A 498 1.91 -18.07 -23.27
CA LYS A 498 2.31 -17.24 -24.42
C LYS A 498 3.01 -18.07 -25.50
N LYS A 499 4.04 -18.84 -25.12
CA LYS A 499 4.79 -19.69 -26.06
C LYS A 499 3.91 -20.78 -26.70
N THR A 500 3.02 -21.38 -25.91
CA THR A 500 2.14 -22.45 -26.40
C THR A 500 1.09 -21.91 -27.37
N LEU A 501 0.48 -20.75 -27.07
CA LEU A 501 -0.50 -20.10 -27.95
C LEU A 501 0.13 -19.65 -29.26
N ALA A 502 1.37 -19.17 -29.25
CA ALA A 502 2.09 -18.84 -30.47
C ALA A 502 2.22 -20.07 -31.40
N ASN A 503 2.54 -21.23 -30.84
CA ASN A 503 2.64 -22.49 -31.60
C ASN A 503 1.27 -23.00 -32.10
N VAL A 504 0.21 -22.82 -31.31
CA VAL A 504 -1.17 -23.12 -31.78
C VAL A 504 -1.51 -22.24 -32.98
N GLY A 505 -1.10 -20.97 -32.95
CA GLY A 505 -1.30 -20.02 -34.04
C GLY A 505 -0.59 -20.40 -35.33
N THR A 506 0.69 -20.80 -35.26
CA THR A 506 1.44 -21.23 -36.44
C THR A 506 0.83 -22.49 -37.07
N ASN A 507 0.54 -23.50 -36.25
CA ASN A 507 -0.03 -24.75 -36.74
C ASN A 507 -1.44 -24.53 -37.30
N GLY A 508 -2.26 -23.69 -36.66
CA GLY A 508 -3.59 -23.35 -37.16
C GLY A 508 -3.58 -22.61 -38.50
N ALA A 509 -2.61 -21.72 -38.72
CA ALA A 509 -2.45 -20.98 -39.97
C ALA A 509 -2.12 -21.89 -41.17
N ASP A 510 -1.42 -23.00 -40.93
CA ASP A 510 -1.13 -23.99 -41.97
C ASP A 510 -2.38 -24.79 -42.37
N TYR A 511 -3.33 -25.00 -41.46
CA TYR A 511 -4.62 -25.65 -41.75
C TYR A 511 -5.66 -24.70 -42.38
N ILE A 512 -5.57 -23.39 -42.16
CA ILE A 512 -6.49 -22.40 -42.75
C ILE A 512 -6.15 -22.10 -44.23
N LYS A 513 -4.95 -22.50 -44.68
CA LYS A 513 -4.47 -22.32 -46.06
C LYS A 513 -4.75 -23.50 -47.00
N LEU A 514 -5.32 -24.59 -46.48
CA LEU A 514 -5.79 -25.76 -47.24
C LEU A 514 -7.32 -25.76 -47.29
#